data_AF-A0A6C0K0Y3-F1
#
_entry.id   AF-A0A6C0K0Y3-F1
#
_cell.length_a   1.000
_cell.length_b   1.000
_cell.length_c   1.000
_cell.angle_alpha   90.00
_cell.angle_beta   90.00
_cell.angle_gamma   90.00
#
_symmetry.space_group_name_H-M   'P 1'
#
loop_
_entity.id
_entity.type
_entity.pdbx_description
1 polymer ?
#
loop_
_entity_poly.entity_id
_entity_poly.type
_entity_poly.pdbx_seq_one_letter_code
_entity_poly.pdbx_strand_id
1 'polypeptide(L)'
;MKRTSLLLLSTTSVYKGCRVLFPEAIKNFHTPKCITCKHFIPDSNDSHLLSKCKKFGTANLVSCEISYDYADACRISESKCGINGSHHIFDEFHKAKTDIRKIKPVLTNGLLLSPLFLIIFAAIYNTYH
;
A
#
# COMPACT_ATOMS: atom_id res chain seq x y z
N MET A 1 5.14 -47.54 -13.00
CA MET A 1 4.59 -46.79 -11.83
C MET A 1 4.30 -45.37 -12.26
N LYS A 2 3.05 -44.93 -12.10
CA LYS A 2 2.57 -43.57 -12.42
C LYS A 2 3.06 -42.58 -11.36
N ARG A 3 3.64 -41.46 -11.76
CA ARG A 3 3.53 -40.18 -11.03
C ARG A 3 3.44 -39.02 -12.02
N THR A 4 2.21 -38.73 -12.39
CA THR A 4 1.71 -37.42 -12.79
C THR A 4 2.17 -36.40 -11.75
N SER A 5 2.84 -35.32 -12.16
CA SER A 5 2.97 -34.14 -11.30
C SER A 5 2.53 -32.91 -12.07
N LEU A 6 1.47 -32.32 -11.52
CA LEU A 6 0.68 -31.20 -12.01
C LEU A 6 1.51 -30.03 -12.51
N LEU A 7 1.09 -29.54 -13.68
CA LEU A 7 1.27 -28.17 -14.17
C LEU A 7 1.02 -27.15 -13.05
N LEU A 8 2.08 -26.53 -12.53
CA LEU A 8 1.95 -25.28 -11.79
C LEU A 8 1.85 -24.15 -12.81
N LEU A 9 0.61 -23.67 -12.98
CA LEU A 9 0.29 -22.44 -13.69
C LEU A 9 0.98 -21.26 -12.99
N SER A 10 2.18 -20.91 -13.45
CA SER A 10 2.79 -19.63 -13.13
C SER A 10 2.01 -18.53 -13.83
N THR A 11 1.28 -17.73 -13.07
CA THR A 11 0.56 -16.55 -13.56
C THR A 11 1.56 -15.48 -13.99
N THR A 12 2.01 -15.57 -15.25
CA THR A 12 2.84 -14.54 -15.88
C THR A 12 1.96 -13.33 -16.20
N SER A 13 1.92 -12.33 -15.31
CA SER A 13 1.44 -11.01 -15.72
C SER A 13 2.52 -10.35 -16.58
N VAL A 14 2.20 -10.22 -17.86
CA VAL A 14 3.10 -9.66 -18.88
C VAL A 14 3.12 -8.14 -18.73
N TYR A 15 4.14 -7.61 -18.05
CA TYR A 15 4.53 -6.21 -18.19
C TYR A 15 5.52 -6.12 -19.36
N LYS A 16 5.20 -5.25 -20.34
CA LYS A 16 6.00 -5.04 -21.55
C LYS A 16 7.49 -4.85 -21.21
N GLY A 17 8.34 -5.75 -21.69
CA GLY A 17 9.71 -5.43 -22.10
C GLY A 17 10.85 -5.61 -21.08
N CYS A 18 10.59 -6.02 -19.83
CA CYS A 18 11.69 -6.35 -18.91
C CYS A 18 11.33 -7.60 -18.10
N ARG A 19 12.01 -8.73 -18.38
CA ARG A 19 11.99 -9.90 -17.49
C ARG A 19 12.88 -9.58 -16.29
N VAL A 20 12.35 -8.81 -15.34
CA VAL A 20 12.93 -8.75 -14.00
C VAL A 20 12.71 -10.12 -13.40
N LEU A 21 13.74 -10.98 -13.46
CA LEU A 21 13.86 -12.12 -12.55
C LEU A 21 13.95 -11.51 -11.17
N PHE A 22 12.80 -11.31 -10.51
CA PHE A 22 12.78 -10.92 -9.12
C PHE A 22 13.57 -12.00 -8.38
N PRO A 23 14.68 -11.65 -7.71
CA PRO A 23 15.40 -12.63 -6.91
C PRO A 23 14.39 -13.25 -5.96
N GLU A 24 14.34 -14.59 -5.95
CA GLU A 24 13.39 -15.37 -5.17
C GLU A 24 13.32 -14.79 -3.74
N ALA A 25 12.20 -14.13 -3.45
CA ALA A 25 11.90 -13.42 -2.22
C ALA A 25 12.82 -12.21 -1.87
N ILE A 26 12.58 -11.06 -2.51
CA ILE A 26 12.89 -9.75 -1.88
C ILE A 26 12.18 -9.74 -0.52
N LYS A 27 12.96 -9.85 0.54
CA LYS A 27 12.46 -9.78 1.91
C LYS A 27 11.75 -8.44 2.08
N ASN A 28 10.59 -8.45 2.71
CA ASN A 28 9.84 -7.26 3.11
C ASN A 28 9.15 -6.48 1.98
N PHE A 29 9.00 -7.06 0.79
CA PHE A 29 8.22 -6.44 -0.30
C PHE A 29 6.78 -6.10 0.12
N HIS A 30 6.18 -6.94 0.98
CA HIS A 30 4.83 -6.72 1.51
C HIS A 30 4.76 -5.72 2.67
N THR A 31 5.91 -5.30 3.22
CA THR A 31 5.92 -4.33 4.32
C THR A 31 5.65 -2.93 3.79
N PRO A 32 5.00 -2.06 4.57
CA PRO A 32 4.75 -0.70 4.11
C PRO A 32 6.04 0.09 3.92
N LYS A 33 6.03 1.14 3.10
CA LYS A 33 7.21 2.00 2.96
C LYS A 33 7.23 3.06 4.06
N CYS A 34 8.42 3.53 4.46
CA CYS A 34 8.52 4.61 5.44
C CYS A 34 7.83 5.89 4.97
N ILE A 35 7.87 6.20 3.67
CA ILE A 35 7.19 7.38 3.09
C ILE A 35 5.67 7.44 3.34
N THR A 36 5.03 6.29 3.57
CA THR A 36 3.58 6.24 3.86
C THR A 36 3.28 6.24 5.36
N CYS A 37 4.30 6.40 6.22
CA CYS A 37 4.18 6.44 7.66
C CYS A 37 3.86 7.87 8.12
N LYS A 38 2.95 8.01 9.09
CA LYS A 38 2.64 9.26 9.80
C LYS A 38 3.84 9.91 10.48
N HIS A 39 4.84 9.10 10.83
CA HIS A 39 6.06 9.57 11.49
C HIS A 39 7.18 9.93 10.50
N PHE A 40 6.94 9.87 9.20
CA PHE A 40 7.95 10.19 8.21
C PHE A 40 8.14 11.70 8.08
N ILE A 41 9.38 12.15 8.15
CA ILE A 41 9.78 13.53 7.90
C ILE A 41 10.55 13.53 6.56
N PRO A 42 9.99 14.10 5.48
CA PRO A 42 10.69 14.18 4.21
C PRO A 42 11.90 15.11 4.31
N ASP A 43 12.93 14.81 3.52
CA ASP A 43 14.05 15.73 3.31
C ASP A 43 13.61 16.89 2.38
N SER A 44 14.24 18.06 2.52
CA SER A 44 13.90 19.25 1.72
C SER A 44 14.21 19.09 0.23
N ASN A 45 15.13 18.19 -0.11
CA ASN A 45 15.61 17.97 -1.47
C ASN A 45 14.88 16.80 -2.18
N ASP A 46 13.73 16.36 -1.65
CA ASP A 46 12.99 15.16 -2.09
C ASP A 46 13.81 13.85 -2.08
N SER A 47 15.03 13.89 -1.51
CA SER A 47 15.87 12.73 -1.34
C SER A 47 15.37 11.89 -0.17
N HIS A 48 14.81 10.72 -0.48
CA HIS A 48 14.36 9.79 0.56
C HIS A 48 15.49 9.25 1.44
N LEU A 49 16.76 9.44 1.02
CA LEU A 49 17.95 8.96 1.74
C LEU A 49 18.18 9.72 3.04
N LEU A 50 17.85 11.01 3.11
CA LEU A 50 18.07 11.85 4.29
C LEU A 50 16.80 12.09 5.09
N SER A 51 15.72 11.37 4.75
CA SER A 51 14.45 11.48 5.44
C SER A 51 14.55 10.90 6.86
N LYS A 52 13.84 11.53 7.81
CA LYS A 52 13.93 11.21 9.23
C LYS A 52 12.65 10.57 9.76
N CYS A 53 12.73 9.97 10.94
CA CYS A 53 11.59 9.41 11.65
C CYS A 53 11.27 10.25 12.90
N LYS A 54 10.10 10.89 12.94
CA LYS A 54 9.64 11.70 14.07
C LYS A 54 9.51 10.91 15.39
N LYS A 55 9.35 9.59 15.29
CA LYS A 55 9.14 8.72 16.46
C LYS A 55 10.44 8.43 17.23
N PHE A 56 11.58 8.46 16.55
CA PHE A 56 12.87 8.05 17.12
C PHE A 56 13.91 9.17 16.97
N GLY A 57 14.70 9.35 18.01
CA GLY A 57 15.71 10.39 18.06
C GLY A 57 16.17 10.63 19.48
N THR A 58 17.00 11.65 19.64
CA THR A 58 17.56 12.08 20.92
C THR A 58 17.24 13.54 21.15
N ALA A 59 16.65 13.84 22.29
CA ALA A 59 16.48 15.21 22.76
C ALA A 59 17.65 15.60 23.67
N ASN A 60 18.26 16.74 23.40
CA ASN A 60 19.19 17.37 24.32
C ASN A 60 18.39 18.17 25.36
N LEU A 61 18.52 17.80 26.62
CA LEU A 61 17.76 18.41 27.72
C LEU A 61 18.22 19.84 28.07
N VAL A 62 19.44 20.22 27.68
CA VAL A 62 20.02 21.53 27.98
C VAL A 62 19.69 22.54 26.88
N SER A 63 19.86 22.18 25.61
CA SER A 63 19.53 23.06 24.48
C SER A 63 18.08 22.95 24.01
N CYS A 64 17.32 21.99 24.54
CA CYS A 64 15.99 21.61 24.06
C CYS A 64 15.95 21.19 22.58
N GLU A 65 17.11 20.90 21.97
CA GLU A 65 17.20 20.48 20.57
C GLU A 65 16.84 19.01 20.41
N ILE A 66 16.07 18.68 19.38
CA ILE A 66 15.68 17.30 19.07
C ILE A 66 16.34 16.88 17.76
N SER A 67 17.21 15.88 17.83
CA SER A 67 17.80 15.23 16.66
C SER A 67 17.05 13.95 16.36
N TYR A 68 16.38 13.89 15.21
CA TYR A 68 15.65 12.71 14.76
C TYR A 68 16.56 11.73 14.02
N ASP A 69 16.29 10.44 14.20
CA ASP A 69 16.99 9.38 13.50
C ASP A 69 16.55 9.27 12.04
N TYR A 70 17.44 8.78 11.19
CA TYR A 70 17.09 8.48 9.80
C TYR A 70 16.08 7.33 9.70
N ALA A 71 15.15 7.45 8.75
CA ALA A 71 14.04 6.51 8.59
C ALA A 71 14.49 5.12 8.15
N ASP A 72 15.58 5.03 7.39
CA ASP A 72 16.23 3.79 6.96
C ASP A 72 16.96 3.09 8.12
N ALA A 73 17.68 3.83 8.96
CA ALA A 73 18.33 3.32 10.15
C ALA A 73 17.29 2.76 11.15
N CYS A 74 16.13 3.40 11.25
CA CYS A 74 15.01 2.90 12.07
C CYS A 74 14.47 1.55 11.57
N ARG A 75 14.58 1.26 10.27
CA ARG A 75 14.11 0.02 9.62
C ARG A 75 15.05 -1.16 9.82
N ILE A 76 16.31 -0.91 10.15
CA ILE A 76 17.32 -1.96 10.35
C ILE A 76 17.32 -2.43 11.81
N SER A 77 16.90 -1.58 12.75
CA SER A 77 16.89 -1.89 14.17
C SER A 77 15.54 -2.42 14.64
N GLU A 78 15.52 -3.66 15.15
CA GLU A 78 14.31 -4.29 15.73
C GLU A 78 13.81 -3.58 17.00
N SER A 79 14.69 -2.85 17.70
CA SER A 79 14.28 -1.95 18.81
C SER A 79 13.58 -0.68 18.35
N LYS A 80 13.56 -0.40 17.05
CA LYS A 80 12.88 0.74 16.41
C LYS A 80 11.79 0.22 15.47
N CYS A 81 11.68 0.75 14.25
CA CYS A 81 10.67 0.30 13.29
C CYS A 81 10.86 -1.16 12.86
N GLY A 82 12.06 -1.72 12.97
CA GLY A 82 12.37 -3.08 12.55
C GLY A 82 12.16 -3.31 11.06
N ILE A 83 12.65 -4.44 10.59
CA ILE A 83 12.61 -4.77 9.16
C ILE A 83 11.15 -4.95 8.68
N ASN A 84 10.30 -5.48 9.57
CA ASN A 84 8.88 -5.71 9.32
C ASN A 84 8.00 -4.46 9.51
N GLY A 85 8.54 -3.33 9.98
CA GLY A 85 7.75 -2.15 10.28
C GLY A 85 6.85 -2.32 11.52
N SER A 86 7.36 -2.93 12.58
CA SER A 86 6.66 -3.20 13.86
C SER A 86 6.01 -1.95 14.48
N HIS A 87 6.51 -0.77 14.16
CA HIS A 87 6.04 0.52 14.68
C HIS A 87 5.51 1.46 13.59
N HIS A 88 5.16 0.93 12.42
CA HIS A 88 4.60 1.69 11.31
C HIS A 88 3.14 2.08 11.59
N ILE A 89 2.82 3.37 11.45
CA ILE A 89 1.46 3.89 11.58
C ILE A 89 1.17 4.69 10.32
N PHE A 90 0.10 4.36 9.62
CA PHE A 90 -0.33 5.11 8.44
C PHE A 90 -1.14 6.34 8.86
N ASP A 91 -1.00 7.44 8.13
CA ASP A 91 -1.92 8.57 8.26
C ASP A 91 -3.34 8.18 7.84
N GLU A 92 -4.34 8.80 8.48
CA GLU A 92 -5.77 8.55 8.22
C GLU A 92 -6.12 8.74 6.74
N PHE A 93 -5.52 9.76 6.10
CA PHE A 93 -5.63 9.99 4.66
C PHE A 93 -5.11 8.82 3.82
N HIS A 94 -4.02 8.18 4.25
CA HIS A 94 -3.45 7.02 3.58
C HIS A 94 -4.34 5.77 3.77
N LYS A 95 -4.94 5.61 4.95
CA LYS A 95 -5.90 4.54 5.26
C LYS A 95 -7.15 4.63 4.38
N ALA A 96 -7.73 5.82 4.24
CA ALA A 96 -8.88 6.06 3.38
C ALA A 96 -8.59 5.72 1.90
N LYS A 97 -7.40 6.07 1.40
CA LYS A 97 -6.99 5.79 0.01
C LYS A 97 -6.83 4.28 -0.26
N THR A 98 -6.34 3.52 0.73
CA THR A 98 -6.30 2.05 0.65
C THR A 98 -7.69 1.43 0.68
N ASP A 99 -8.62 1.96 1.47
CA ASP A 99 -9.98 1.44 1.57
C ASP A 99 -10.80 1.72 0.31
N ILE A 100 -10.67 2.92 -0.28
CA ILE A 100 -11.28 3.26 -1.58
C ILE A 100 -10.77 2.32 -2.69
N ARG A 101 -9.49 1.94 -2.67
CA ARG A 101 -8.93 1.01 -3.66
C ARG A 101 -9.55 -0.39 -3.56
N LYS A 102 -9.94 -0.82 -2.35
CA LYS A 102 -10.67 -2.09 -2.13
C LYS A 102 -12.12 -2.03 -2.60
N ILE A 103 -12.75 -0.85 -2.57
CA ILE A 103 -14.14 -0.63 -2.98
C ILE A 103 -14.27 -0.47 -4.50
N LYS A 104 -13.25 0.05 -5.19
CA LYS A 104 -13.24 0.21 -6.66
C LYS A 104 -13.65 -1.04 -7.46
N PRO A 105 -13.17 -2.27 -7.19
CA PRO A 105 -13.61 -3.44 -7.93
C PRO A 105 -15.08 -3.83 -7.69
N VAL A 106 -15.68 -3.40 -6.57
CA VAL A 106 -17.10 -3.64 -6.26
C VAL A 106 -18.01 -2.69 -7.04
N LEU A 107 -17.61 -1.42 -7.18
CA LEU A 107 -18.40 -0.41 -7.88
C LEU A 107 -18.38 -0.58 -9.42
N THR A 108 -17.27 -1.11 -9.96
CA THR A 108 -17.14 -1.29 -11.42
C THR A 108 -18.02 -2.44 -11.95
N ASN A 109 -18.38 -3.40 -11.09
CA ASN A 109 -19.25 -4.54 -11.45
C ASN A 109 -20.72 -4.33 -11.05
N GLY A 110 -21.05 -3.31 -10.24
CA GLY A 110 -22.40 -3.05 -9.74
C GLY A 110 -23.25 -2.08 -10.56
N LEU A 111 -22.68 -1.45 -11.59
CA LEU A 111 -23.37 -0.48 -12.44
C LEU A 111 -23.67 -0.99 -13.85
N LEU A 112 -23.85 -2.30 -14.01
CA LEU A 112 -24.74 -2.78 -15.06
C LEU A 112 -26.15 -2.59 -14.52
N LEU A 113 -26.73 -1.43 -14.81
CA LEU A 113 -28.19 -1.29 -14.86
C LEU A 113 -28.68 -2.45 -15.72
N SER A 114 -29.09 -3.53 -15.05
CA SER A 114 -29.69 -4.67 -15.71
C SER A 114 -30.78 -4.13 -16.64
N PRO A 115 -30.88 -4.57 -17.89
CA PRO A 115 -31.92 -4.10 -18.81
C PRO A 115 -33.33 -4.27 -18.21
N LEU A 116 -33.51 -5.19 -17.25
CA LEU A 116 -34.73 -5.36 -16.48
C LEU A 116 -35.09 -4.13 -15.64
N PHE A 117 -34.11 -3.42 -15.08
CA PHE A 117 -34.36 -2.20 -14.29
C PHE A 117 -34.87 -1.06 -15.16
N LEU A 118 -34.35 -0.91 -16.38
CA LEU A 118 -34.84 0.07 -17.35
C LEU A 118 -36.25 -0.28 -17.85
N ILE A 119 -36.55 -1.56 -18.03
CA ILE A 119 -37.89 -2.03 -18.42
C ILE A 119 -38.91 -1.73 -17.30
N ILE A 120 -38.55 -1.94 -16.02
CA ILE A 120 -39.43 -1.64 -14.88
C ILE A 120 -39.70 -0.13 -14.79
N PHE A 121 -38.68 0.71 -14.94
CA PHE A 121 -38.87 2.17 -14.94
C PHE A 121 -39.73 2.65 -16.11
N ALA A 122 -39.54 2.10 -17.31
CA ALA A 122 -40.36 2.44 -18.47
C ALA A 122 -41.83 2.01 -18.31
N ALA A 123 -42.07 0.83 -17.73
CA ALA A 123 -43.42 0.34 -17.45
C ALA A 123 -44.14 1.23 -16.43
N ILE A 124 -43.44 1.62 -15.36
CA ILE A 124 -43.97 2.55 -14.35
C ILE A 124 -44.30 3.90 -14.99
N TYR A 125 -43.38 4.49 -15.75
CA TYR A 125 -43.61 5.80 -16.40
C TYR A 125 -44.85 5.80 -17.30
N ASN A 126 -45.05 4.78 -18.14
CA ASN A 126 -46.23 4.61 -18.99
C ASN A 126 -47.54 4.36 -18.21
N THR A 127 -47.47 3.99 -16.93
CA THR A 127 -48.68 3.78 -16.11
C THR A 127 -49.13 5.09 -15.46
N TYR A 128 -48.23 6.06 -15.32
CA TYR A 128 -48.49 7.34 -14.64
C TYR A 128 -48.65 8.53 -15.61
N HIS A 129 -48.48 8.32 -16.91
CA HIS A 129 -48.60 9.35 -17.96
C HIS A 129 -49.48 8.85 -19.10
#